data_AF-A0A1Y6A490-F1
#
_entry.id   AF-A0A1Y6A490-F1
#
_cell.length_a   1.000
_cell.length_b   1.000
_cell.length_c   1.000
_cell.angle_alpha   90.00
_cell.angle_beta   90.00
_cell.angle_gamma   90.00
#
_symmetry.space_group_name_H-M   'P 1'
#
loop_
_entity.id
_entity.type
_entity.pdbx_description
1 polymer ?
#
loop_
_entity_poly.entity_id
_entity_poly.type
_entity_poly.pdbx_seq_one_letter_code
_entity_poly.pdbx_strand_id
1 'polypeptide(L)' 'MPNSQELLMLDISYYETFSKRIDTSWGSLFYNETQPNYYDSNHAHIIDEWLHPQSVIDEIISYYQSKKSYQGFIFII' A
#
# COMPACT_ATOMS: atom_id res chain seq x y z
N MET A 1 9.12 21.59 -12.89
CA MET A 1 8.22 21.02 -11.87
C MET A 1 8.05 19.56 -12.20
N PRO A 2 8.15 18.65 -11.23
CA PRO A 2 7.96 17.23 -11.49
C PRO A 2 6.54 16.95 -12.00
N ASN A 3 6.40 16.00 -12.92
CA ASN A 3 5.11 15.51 -13.36
C ASN A 3 4.50 14.52 -12.34
N SER A 4 3.25 14.10 -12.53
CA SER A 4 2.56 13.22 -11.58
C SER A 4 3.25 11.87 -11.38
N GLN A 5 3.86 11.30 -12.42
CA GLN A 5 4.59 10.02 -12.31
C GLN A 5 5.88 10.21 -11.51
N GLU A 6 6.60 11.30 -11.74
CA GLU A 6 7.82 11.63 -10.98
C GLU A 6 7.51 11.88 -9.49
N LEU A 7 6.38 12.53 -9.19
CA LEU A 7 5.91 12.70 -7.80
C LEU A 7 5.56 11.36 -7.16
N LEU A 8 4.84 10.49 -7.87
CA LEU A 8 4.50 9.16 -7.39
C LEU A 8 5.75 8.32 -7.09
N MET A 9 6.76 8.35 -7.97
CA MET A 9 8.01 7.63 -7.75
C MET A 9 8.78 8.17 -6.55
N LEU A 10 8.73 9.48 -6.31
CA LEU A 10 9.33 10.10 -5.13
C LEU A 10 8.64 9.65 -3.84
N ASP A 11 7.30 9.65 -3.82
CA ASP A 11 6.50 9.17 -2.68
C ASP A 11 6.78 7.69 -2.39
N ILE A 12 6.80 6.85 -3.42
CA ILE A 12 7.15 5.43 -3.29
C ILE A 12 8.55 5.27 -2.68
N SER A 13 9.55 6.00 -3.19
CA SER A 13 10.92 5.94 -2.69
C SER A 13 11.00 6.39 -1.23
N TYR A 14 10.18 7.37 -0.82
CA TYR A 14 10.08 7.80 0.57
C TYR A 14 9.48 6.71 1.46
N TYR A 15 8.37 6.09 1.07
CA TYR A 15 7.73 5.01 1.85
C TYR A 15 8.62 3.78 2.01
N GLU A 16 9.43 3.44 0.99
CA GLU A 16 10.39 2.33 1.05
C GLU A 16 11.49 2.52 2.11
N THR A 17 11.73 3.75 2.59
CA THR A 17 12.72 4.00 3.65
C THR A 17 12.29 3.47 5.01
N PHE A 18 10.99 3.25 5.22
CA PHE A 18 10.44 2.80 6.50
C PHE A 18 9.36 1.72 6.39
N SER A 19 9.09 1.20 5.20
CA SER A 19 8.14 0.12 4.98
C SER A 19 8.65 -0.85 3.92
N LYS A 20 8.14 -2.09 3.94
CA LYS A 20 8.36 -3.06 2.87
C LYS A 20 7.30 -2.83 1.80
N ARG A 21 7.74 -2.63 0.57
CA ARG A 21 6.87 -2.60 -0.61
C ARG A 21 6.69 -4.00 -1.19
N ILE A 22 5.47 -4.28 -1.65
CA ILE A 22 5.12 -5.47 -2.42
C ILE A 22 4.41 -5.00 -3.68
N ASP A 23 4.99 -5.31 -4.84
CA ASP A 23 4.35 -5.05 -6.13
C ASP A 23 3.23 -6.06 -6.39
N THR A 24 2.12 -5.57 -6.94
CA THR A 24 0.93 -6.36 -7.29
C THR A 24 0.50 -6.04 -8.72
N SER A 25 -0.46 -6.79 -9.25
CA SER A 25 -1.01 -6.54 -10.59
C SER A 25 -1.91 -5.31 -10.70
N TRP A 26 -2.21 -4.63 -9.59
CA TRP A 26 -3.06 -3.44 -9.51
C TRP A 26 -2.33 -2.22 -8.92
N GLY A 27 -1.09 -2.39 -8.45
CA GLY A 27 -0.30 -1.33 -7.83
C GLY A 27 0.69 -1.85 -6.80
N SER A 28 0.67 -1.30 -5.58
CA SER A 28 1.64 -1.64 -4.54
C SER A 28 1.05 -1.67 -3.14
N LEU A 29 1.55 -2.57 -2.29
CA LEU A 29 1.27 -2.65 -0.86
C LEU A 29 2.50 -2.20 -0.07
N PHE A 30 2.28 -1.44 1.00
CA PHE A 30 3.31 -1.03 1.95
C PHE A 30 3.01 -1.58 3.33
N TYR A 31 4.00 -2.17 4.00
CA TYR A 31 3.83 -2.72 5.34
C TYR A 31 5.08 -2.55 6.20
N ASN A 32 4.92 -2.04 7.42
CA ASN A 32 5.98 -1.94 8.41
C ASN A 32 5.72 -2.87 9.59
N GLU A 33 6.48 -3.97 9.63
CA GLU A 33 6.43 -4.98 10.70
C GLU A 33 6.69 -4.43 12.10
N THR A 34 7.50 -3.37 12.21
CA THR A 34 7.89 -2.76 13.48
C THR A 34 6.86 -1.77 14.00
N GLN A 35 6.03 -1.22 13.11
CA GLN A 35 5.03 -0.20 13.41
C GLN A 35 3.70 -0.53 12.71
N PRO A 36 3.00 -1.61 13.12
CA PRO A 36 1.80 -2.10 12.42
C PRO A 36 0.59 -1.17 12.52
N ASN A 37 0.63 -0.17 13.42
CA ASN A 37 -0.43 0.81 13.64
C ASN A 37 -0.09 2.19 13.07
N TYR A 38 1.04 2.36 12.38
CA TYR A 38 1.41 3.64 11.77
C TYR A 38 0.85 3.72 10.34
N TYR A 39 -0.12 4.60 10.11
CA TYR A 39 -0.92 4.59 8.88
C TYR A 39 -0.09 4.82 7.61
N ASP A 40 0.82 5.79 7.64
CA ASP A 40 1.65 6.14 6.48
C ASP A 40 2.59 5.00 6.06
N SER A 41 2.86 4.02 6.93
CA SER A 41 3.70 2.87 6.59
C SER A 41 2.92 1.60 6.26
N ASN A 42 1.58 1.65 6.35
CA ASN A 42 0.69 0.51 6.16
C ASN A 42 -0.53 0.91 5.29
N HIS A 43 -0.34 0.94 3.97
CA HIS A 43 -1.37 1.34 3.01
C HIS A 43 -1.15 0.68 1.63
N ALA A 44 -2.14 0.78 0.75
CA ALA A 44 -2.11 0.31 -0.63
C ALA A 44 -2.22 1.48 -1.60
N HIS A 45 -1.43 1.45 -2.69
CA HIS A 45 -1.61 2.33 -3.85
C HIS A 45 -2.23 1.53 -4.99
N ILE A 46 -3.39 1.95 -5.48
CA ILE A 46 -4.02 1.37 -6.68
C ILE A 46 -3.69 2.29 -7.87
N ILE A 47 -2.81 1.82 -8.73
CA ILE A 47 -2.29 2.62 -9.85
C ILE A 47 -3.07 2.32 -11.13
N ASP A 48 -3.49 1.07 -11.30
CA ASP A 48 -4.15 0.60 -12.52
C ASP A 48 -5.65 0.49 -12.31
N GLU A 49 -6.42 0.90 -13.33
CA GLU A 49 -7.86 0.66 -13.37
C GLU A 49 -8.13 -0.85 -13.44
N TRP A 50 -8.96 -1.34 -12.53
CA TRP A 50 -9.29 -2.75 -12.44
C TRP A 50 -10.79 -3.00 -12.64
N LEU A 51 -11.10 -4.03 -13.43
CA LEU A 51 -12.47 -4.41 -13.79
C LEU A 51 -13.31 -4.84 -12.58
N HIS A 52 -12.64 -5.35 -11.54
CA HIS A 52 -13.25 -5.87 -10.32
C HIS A 52 -12.61 -5.22 -9.09
N PRO A 53 -12.93 -3.95 -8.77
CA PRO A 53 -12.30 -3.24 -7.65
C PRO A 53 -12.53 -3.95 -6.30
N GLN A 54 -13.64 -4.67 -6.14
CA GLN A 54 -13.90 -5.44 -4.93
C GLN A 54 -12.88 -6.56 -4.71
N SER A 55 -12.43 -7.26 -5.75
CA SER A 55 -11.43 -8.33 -5.56
C SER A 55 -10.08 -7.78 -5.12
N VAL A 56 -9.72 -6.58 -5.57
CA VAL A 56 -8.52 -5.86 -5.11
C VAL A 56 -8.65 -5.51 -3.64
N ILE A 57 -9.80 -4.96 -3.22
CA ILE A 57 -10.07 -4.64 -1.81
C ILE A 57 -10.01 -5.90 -0.94
N ASP A 58 -10.60 -7.02 -1.38
CA ASP A 58 -10.61 -8.27 -0.64
C ASP A 58 -9.19 -8.86 -0.49
N GLU A 59 -8.36 -8.74 -1.53
CA GLU A 59 -6.94 -9.13 -1.51
C GLU A 59 -6.16 -8.28 -0.49
N ILE A 60 -6.34 -6.95 -0.54
CA ILE A 60 -5.71 -6.01 0.39
C ILE A 60 -6.09 -6.34 1.83
N ILE A 61 -7.39 -6.52 2.12
CA ILE A 61 -7.89 -6.87 3.46
C ILE A 61 -7.28 -8.18 3.92
N SER A 62 -7.29 -9.22 3.07
CA SER A 62 -6.74 -10.53 3.38
C SER A 62 -5.26 -10.46 3.72
N TYR A 63 -4.48 -9.66 2.98
CA TYR A 63 -3.07 -9.44 3.24
C TYR A 63 -2.84 -8.85 4.63
N TYR A 64 -3.48 -7.73 4.98
CA TYR A 64 -3.25 -7.08 6.27
C TYR A 64 -3.80 -7.88 7.44
N GLN A 65 -4.96 -8.53 7.31
CA GLN A 65 -5.50 -9.42 8.35
C GLN A 65 -4.61 -10.64 8.62
N SER A 66 -3.86 -11.12 7.62
CA SER A 66 -2.89 -12.20 7.82
C SER A 66 -1.70 -11.78 8.70
N LYS A 67 -1.46 -10.46 8.87
CA LYS A 67 -0.39 -9.93 9.72
C LYS A 67 -0.88 -9.92 11.17
N LYS A 68 -0.26 -10.77 12.00
CA LYS A 68 -0.61 -10.99 13.42
C LYS A 68 -0.77 -9.72 14.28
N SER A 69 -0.18 -8.60 13.87
CA SER A 69 -0.13 -7.36 14.65
C SER A 69 -0.97 -6.23 14.07
N TYR A 70 -1.65 -6.44 12.93
CA TYR A 70 -2.42 -5.38 12.28
C TYR A 70 -3.81 -5.24 12.93
N GLN A 71 -4.08 -4.06 13.50
CA GLN A 71 -5.36 -3.74 14.15
C GLN A 71 -5.95 -2.40 13.67
N GLY A 72 -5.39 -1.86 12.57
CA GLY A 72 -5.72 -0.52 12.05
C GLY A 72 -6.70 -0.51 10.88
N PHE A 73 -6.92 0.69 10.36
CA PHE A 73 -7.64 0.93 9.10
C PHE A 73 -6.68 0.85 7.92
N ILE A 74 -7.12 0.19 6.84
CA ILE A 74 -6.33 0.10 5.61
C ILE A 74 -6.64 1.33 4.76
N PHE A 75 -5.64 2.15 4.52
CA PHE A 75 -5.74 3.25 3.58
C PHE A 75 -5.47 2.75 2.17
N ILE A 76 -6.39 3.08 1.26
CA ILE A 76 -6.30 2.80 -0.17
C ILE A 76 -6.20 4.16 -0.86
N ILE A 77 -5.09 4.39 -1.54
CA ILE A 77 -4.75 5.63 -2.26
C ILE A 77 -4.89 5.40 -3.75
#